data_AF-A0A3P3XQD8-F1
#
_entry.id   AF-A0A3P3XQD8-F1
#
_cell.length_a   1.000
_cell.length_b   1.000
_cell.length_c   1.000
_cell.angle_alpha   90.00
_cell.angle_beta   90.00
_cell.angle_gamma   90.00
#
_symmetry.space_group_name_H-M   'P 1'
#
loop_
_entity.id
_entity.type
_entity.pdbx_description
1 polymer ?
#
loop_
_entity_poly.entity_id
_entity_poly.type
_entity_poly.pdbx_seq_one_letter_code
_entity_poly.pdbx_strand_id
1 'polypeptide(L)'
;MKTPDIQEKRQTGSVSSPPQRLPLGSLPNARRSLTRLMISFYKGEMEASKFKTILYGFNVLLGFLKEERLDQIEKRIKALEDAAKINTKGEVK
;
A
#
# COMPACT_ATOMS: atom_id res chain seq x y z
N MET A 1 4.49 43.54 -45.12
CA MET A 1 4.85 42.32 -44.38
C MET A 1 3.85 42.15 -43.24
N LYS A 2 3.06 41.07 -43.23
CA LYS A 2 2.07 40.78 -42.18
C LYS A 2 2.70 39.81 -41.18
N THR A 3 2.72 40.18 -39.90
CA THR A 3 3.16 39.35 -38.77
C THR A 3 2.19 38.17 -38.59
N PRO A 4 2.65 36.94 -38.35
CA PRO A 4 1.75 35.84 -38.06
C PRO A 4 1.20 35.95 -36.63
N ASP A 5 -0.11 35.80 -36.52
CA ASP A 5 -0.90 35.70 -35.30
C ASP A 5 -0.50 34.41 -34.55
N ILE A 6 0.21 34.54 -33.42
CA ILE A 6 0.57 33.40 -32.58
C ILE A 6 -0.66 33.08 -31.74
N GLN A 7 -1.47 32.14 -32.23
CA GLN A 7 -2.58 31.59 -31.45
C GLN A 7 -2.03 30.86 -30.22
N GLU A 8 -2.21 31.48 -29.07
CA GLU A 8 -1.88 30.95 -27.75
C GLU A 8 -2.66 29.63 -27.55
N LYS A 9 -1.92 28.52 -27.52
CA LYS A 9 -2.47 27.21 -27.16
C LYS A 9 -3.08 27.32 -25.76
N ARG A 10 -4.40 27.40 -25.67
CA ARG A 10 -5.14 27.21 -24.43
C ARG A 10 -4.77 25.84 -23.88
N GLN A 11 -3.97 25.83 -22.81
CA GLN A 11 -3.78 24.65 -21.99
C GLN A 11 -5.15 24.28 -21.43
N THR A 12 -5.74 23.22 -21.96
CA THR A 12 -6.93 22.60 -21.41
C THR A 12 -6.53 22.10 -20.02
N GLY A 13 -6.95 22.82 -18.98
CA GLY A 13 -6.80 22.40 -17.60
C GLY A 13 -7.42 21.01 -17.46
N SER A 14 -6.57 20.00 -17.29
CA SER A 14 -7.03 18.65 -16.97
C SER A 14 -7.71 18.75 -15.62
N VAL A 15 -9.00 18.42 -15.59
CA VAL A 15 -9.79 18.31 -14.37
C VAL A 15 -9.03 17.36 -13.46
N SER A 16 -8.40 17.87 -12.39
CA SER A 16 -7.65 17.03 -11.48
C SER A 16 -8.65 16.19 -10.72
N SER A 17 -8.86 14.95 -11.19
CA SER A 17 -9.56 13.94 -10.40
C SER A 17 -9.00 13.96 -8.98
N PRO A 18 -9.84 13.88 -7.93
CA PRO A 18 -9.38 13.86 -6.56
C PRO A 18 -8.26 12.82 -6.43
N PRO A 19 -7.17 13.10 -5.68
CA PRO A 19 -6.06 12.16 -5.56
C PRO A 19 -6.61 10.81 -5.11
N GLN A 20 -6.53 9.82 -5.99
CA GLN A 20 -7.07 8.50 -5.74
C GLN A 20 -6.32 7.92 -4.53
N ARG A 21 -7.01 7.85 -3.38
CA ARG A 21 -6.38 7.37 -2.15
C ARG A 21 -5.95 5.93 -2.34
N LEU A 22 -4.69 5.66 -2.02
CA LEU A 22 -4.18 4.29 -2.01
C LEU A 22 -4.73 3.58 -0.77
N PRO A 23 -5.39 2.42 -0.93
CA PRO A 23 -5.79 1.61 0.22
C PRO A 23 -4.54 0.97 0.84
N LEU A 24 -4.13 1.46 2.01
CA LEU A 24 -2.89 1.04 2.70
C LEU A 24 -3.11 0.38 4.07
N GLY A 25 -4.36 0.31 4.56
CA GLY A 25 -4.68 -0.15 5.92
C GLY A 25 -4.58 -1.65 6.17
N SER A 26 -4.09 -2.45 5.21
CA SER A 26 -3.84 -3.86 5.41
C SER A 26 -2.74 -4.37 4.48
N LEU A 27 -2.03 -5.42 4.88
CA LEU A 27 -0.95 -5.99 4.08
C LEU A 27 -1.40 -6.37 2.64
N PRO A 28 -2.57 -7.00 2.42
CA PRO A 28 -3.05 -7.29 1.07
C PRO A 28 -3.35 -6.03 0.24
N ASN A 29 -3.95 -5.01 0.86
CA ASN A 29 -4.29 -3.76 0.16
C ASN A 29 -3.05 -2.95 -0.18
N ALA A 30 -2.09 -2.87 0.74
CA ALA A 30 -0.80 -2.23 0.49
C ALA A 30 -0.04 -2.93 -0.66
N ARG A 31 0.00 -4.27 -0.69
CA ARG A 31 0.59 -5.02 -1.83
C ARG A 31 -0.09 -4.70 -3.16
N ARG A 32 -1.43 -4.71 -3.21
CA ARG A 32 -2.18 -4.36 -4.42
C ARG A 32 -1.89 -2.93 -4.87
N SER A 33 -1.80 -1.99 -3.93
CA SER A 33 -1.44 -0.60 -4.21
C SER A 33 -0.03 -0.50 -4.81
N LEU A 34 0.95 -1.22 -4.24
CA LEU A 34 2.31 -1.27 -4.80
C LEU A 34 2.32 -1.84 -6.22
N THR A 35 1.60 -2.92 -6.49
CA THR A 35 1.51 -3.51 -7.84
C THR A 35 0.96 -2.50 -8.86
N ARG A 36 -0.05 -1.70 -8.51
CA ARG A 36 -0.58 -0.65 -9.39
C ARG A 36 0.48 0.41 -9.71
N LEU A 37 1.26 0.80 -8.71
CA LEU A 37 2.34 1.79 -8.87
C LEU A 37 3.47 1.24 -9.75
N MET A 38 3.84 -0.04 -9.57
CA MET A 38 4.80 -0.72 -10.44
C MET A 38 4.32 -0.75 -11.89
N ILE A 39 3.06 -1.12 -12.13
CA ILE A 39 2.49 -1.12 -13.50
C ILE A 39 2.55 0.29 -14.11
N SER A 40 2.19 1.32 -13.35
CA SER A 40 2.23 2.72 -13.82
C SER A 40 3.66 3.13 -14.18
N PHE A 41 4.66 2.72 -13.40
CA PHE A 41 6.07 2.95 -13.70
C PHE A 41 6.51 2.23 -14.98
N TYR A 42 6.17 0.95 -15.16
CA TYR A 42 6.52 0.20 -16.36
C TYR A 42 5.83 0.71 -17.63
N LYS A 43 4.67 1.39 -17.49
CA LYS A 43 3.98 2.07 -18.59
C LYS A 43 4.58 3.44 -18.94
N GLY A 44 5.54 3.93 -18.18
CA GLY A 44 6.11 5.27 -18.36
C GLY A 44 5.20 6.40 -17.84
N GLU A 45 4.15 6.08 -17.10
CA GLU A 45 3.22 7.06 -16.49
C GLU A 45 3.80 7.70 -15.21
N MET A 46 4.97 7.22 -14.75
CA MET A 46 5.63 7.67 -13.53
C MET A 46 7.14 7.83 -13.72
N GLU A 47 7.68 8.94 -13.22
CA GLU A 47 9.12 9.19 -13.21
C GLU A 47 9.86 8.24 -12.26
N ALA A 48 11.05 7.79 -12.67
CA ALA A 48 11.88 6.87 -11.89
C ALA A 48 12.26 7.41 -10.50
N SER A 49 12.52 8.72 -10.37
CA SER A 49 12.83 9.36 -9.08
C SER A 49 11.66 9.20 -8.10
N LYS A 50 10.45 9.56 -8.54
CA LYS A 50 9.20 9.42 -7.75
C LYS A 50 8.93 7.97 -7.40
N PHE A 51 9.10 7.05 -8.34
CA PHE A 51 8.91 5.62 -8.11
C PHE A 51 9.85 5.09 -7.02
N LYS A 52 11.14 5.47 -7.02
CA LYS A 52 12.10 5.05 -6.00
C LYS A 52 11.71 5.52 -4.61
N THR A 53 11.29 6.78 -4.46
CA THR A 53 10.82 7.32 -3.17
C THR A 53 9.61 6.57 -2.66
N ILE A 54 8.64 6.31 -3.53
CA ILE A 54 7.43 5.54 -3.20
C ILE A 54 7.81 4.11 -2.78
N LEU A 55 8.66 3.44 -3.55
CA LEU A 55 9.09 2.07 -3.28
C LEU A 55 9.77 1.95 -1.91
N TYR A 56 10.61 2.93 -1.53
CA TYR A 56 11.23 2.97 -0.21
C TYR A 56 10.18 3.04 0.90
N GLY A 57 9.19 3.93 0.78
CA GLY A 57 8.09 4.03 1.75
C GLY A 57 7.27 2.73 1.85
N PHE A 58 7.02 2.06 0.72
CA PHE A 58 6.33 0.77 0.70
C PHE A 58 7.14 -0.34 1.37
N ASN A 59 8.47 -0.35 1.25
CA ASN A 59 9.29 -1.35 1.95
C ASN A 59 9.14 -1.24 3.47
N VAL A 60 9.14 -0.02 4.01
CA VAL A 60 8.93 0.24 5.44
C VAL A 60 7.51 -0.16 5.86
N LEU A 61 6.49 0.30 5.14
CA LEU A 61 5.08 0.01 5.44
C LEU A 61 4.79 -1.50 5.41
N LEU A 62 5.28 -2.21 4.39
CA LEU A 62 5.08 -3.66 4.26
C LEU A 62 5.83 -4.44 5.33
N GLY A 63 6.97 -3.93 5.83
CA GLY A 63 7.66 -4.47 6.99
C GLY A 63 6.80 -4.36 8.24
N PHE A 64 6.37 -3.15 8.57
CA PHE A 64 5.50 -2.87 9.71
C PHE A 64 4.22 -3.73 9.73
N LEU A 65 3.49 -3.77 8.60
CA LEU A 65 2.25 -4.55 8.49
C LEU A 65 2.47 -6.07 8.57
N LYS A 66 3.68 -6.57 8.28
CA LYS A 66 4.02 -7.98 8.48
C LYS A 66 4.23 -8.26 9.96
N GLU A 67 5.00 -7.41 10.63
CA GLU A 67 5.32 -7.52 12.06
C GLU A 67 4.06 -7.44 12.93
N GLU A 68 3.20 -6.45 12.68
CA GLU A 68 1.93 -6.32 13.40
C GLU A 68 1.05 -7.59 13.29
N ARG A 69 1.04 -8.23 12.11
CA ARG A 69 0.31 -9.50 11.94
C ARG A 69 0.98 -10.67 12.66
N LEU A 70 2.31 -10.71 12.73
CA LEU A 70 3.02 -11.75 13.48
C LEU A 70 2.68 -11.64 14.96
N ASP A 71 2.73 -10.44 15.53
CA ASP A 71 2.32 -10.18 16.91
C ASP A 71 0.87 -10.62 17.19
N GLN A 72 -0.05 -10.33 16.26
CA GLN A 72 -1.44 -10.77 16.38
C GLN A 72 -1.57 -12.30 16.34
N ILE A 73 -0.79 -12.99 15.51
CA ILE A 73 -0.79 -14.44 15.42
C ILE A 73 -0.22 -15.05 16.71
N GLU A 74 0.90 -14.53 17.22
CA GLU A 74 1.51 -15.00 18.47
C GLU A 74 0.55 -14.87 19.65
N LYS A 75 -0.13 -13.71 19.79
CA LYS A 75 -1.15 -13.51 20.82
C LYS A 75 -2.29 -14.52 20.72
N ARG A 76 -2.73 -14.85 19.50
CA ARG A 76 -3.79 -15.84 19.26
C ARG A 76 -3.33 -17.26 19.59
N ILE A 77 -2.10 -17.62 19.24
CA ILE A 77 -1.51 -18.93 19.57
C ILE A 77 -1.45 -19.09 21.09
N LYS A 78 -0.88 -18.10 21.80
CA LYS A 78 -0.80 -18.12 23.26
C LYS A 78 -2.16 -18.28 23.93
N ALA A 79 -3.17 -17.55 23.47
CA ALA A 79 -4.54 -17.67 24.00
C ALA A 79 -5.11 -19.09 23.81
N LEU A 80 -4.85 -19.73 22.66
CA LEU A 80 -5.27 -21.11 22.41
C LEU A 80 -4.50 -22.12 23.29
N GLU A 81 -3.21 -21.93 23.47
CA GLU A 81 -2.39 -22.77 24.35
C GLU A 81 -2.84 -22.68 25.81
N ASP A 82 -3.13 -21.47 26.30
CA ASP A 82 -3.62 -21.26 27.66
C ASP A 82 -5.01 -21.90 27.86
N ALA A 83 -5.91 -21.77 26.87
CA ALA A 83 -7.20 -22.44 26.88
C ALA A 83 -7.07 -23.98 26.88
N ALA A 84 -6.15 -24.52 26.07
CA ALA A 84 -5.90 -25.97 26.03
C ALA A 84 -5.33 -26.52 27.35
N LYS A 85 -4.45 -25.77 28.01
CA LYS A 85 -3.89 -26.14 29.34
C LYS A 85 -4.93 -26.12 30.45
N ILE A 86 -5.95 -25.27 30.35
CA ILE A 86 -7.08 -25.26 31.29
C ILE A 86 -7.91 -26.54 31.10
N ASN A 87 -8.15 -26.95 29.86
CA ASN A 87 -8.95 -28.14 29.56
C ASN A 87 -8.26 -29.45 29.98
N THR A 88 -6.93 -29.55 29.88
CA THR A 88 -6.20 -30.77 30.31
C THR A 88 -6.10 -30.93 31.83
N LYS A 89 -6.30 -29.87 32.62
CA LYS A 89 -6.43 -29.95 34.09
C LYS A 89 -7.85 -30.30 34.56
N GLY A 90 -8.81 -30.38 33.63
CA GLY A 90 -10.21 -30.73 33.91
C GLY A 90 -10.56 -32.22 33.76
N GLU A 91 -9.66 -33.04 33.21
CA GLU A 91 -9.87 -34.48 33.04
C GLU A 91 -8.90 -35.27 33.92
N VAL A 92 -9.15 -35.25 35.23
CA VAL A 92 -8.77 -36.35 36.12
C VAL A 92 -10.03 -36.76 36.88
N LYS A 93 -10.73 -37.76 36.35
CA LYS A 93 -11.61 -38.65 37.11
C LYS A 93 -11.21 -40.08 36.80
#